data_AF-A0AAP6RGT0-F1
#
_entry.id   AF-A0AAP6RGT0-F1
#
_cell.length_a   1.000
_cell.length_b   1.000
_cell.length_c   1.000
_cell.angle_alpha   90.00
_cell.angle_beta   90.00
_cell.angle_gamma   90.00
#
_symmetry.space_group_name_H-M   'P 1'
#
loop_
_entity.id
_entity.type
_entity.pdbx_description
1 polymer ?
#
loop_
_entity_poly.entity_id
_entity_poly.type
_entity_poly.pdbx_seq_one_letter_code
_entity_poly.pdbx_strand_id
1 'polypeptide(L)'
;MIYEFNSEDTLIDIQRNFSRIVDVSNSLSDNSSSYRRFYEEIGLDFNIAKESIKKSEYSLLIDCYTFSEKLLKNTIYHCLEFKNNSNDYVNNFMFRKLNPEKFSPNPKFKSFEEELKSLNSNFKFVLNQNFSKIKSYDSMIQSRHQYAHANIYPLDIKNSEEDLLEVLAYLDWECNMFLNNIQKHITLENLFKCIVKDSEKLKKINNSKKIKNLSSKERYNIDIFEFRKKAKIFNKKYKQEISGLKIFDSILIEFERIELLNFNINTGSELSEVYRKILECLA
;
A
#
# COMPACT_ATOMS: atom_id res chain seq x y z
N MET A 1 -7.72 -17.31 21.74
CA MET A 1 -8.75 -16.32 21.29
C MET A 1 -8.65 -16.31 19.77
N ILE A 2 -9.71 -16.24 18.94
CA ILE A 2 -9.58 -16.43 17.46
C ILE A 2 -8.89 -15.23 16.74
N TYR A 3 -8.26 -14.33 17.49
CA TYR A 3 -7.57 -13.15 16.99
C TYR A 3 -6.09 -13.16 17.38
N GLU A 4 -5.38 -14.24 17.02
CA GLU A 4 -3.94 -14.43 17.30
C GLU A 4 -3.06 -14.13 16.07
N PHE A 5 -3.55 -13.29 15.14
CA PHE A 5 -2.68 -12.79 14.08
C PHE A 5 -2.00 -11.51 14.54
N ASN A 6 -0.74 -11.64 14.95
CA ASN A 6 0.12 -10.48 15.17
C ASN A 6 0.65 -10.00 13.81
N SER A 7 -0.04 -9.03 13.22
CA SER A 7 0.35 -8.45 11.92
C SER A 7 1.69 -7.72 12.01
N GLU A 8 1.98 -7.04 13.12
CA GLU A 8 3.24 -6.32 13.32
C GLU A 8 4.45 -7.27 13.28
N ASP A 9 4.44 -8.31 14.10
CA ASP A 9 5.53 -9.31 14.13
C ASP A 9 5.67 -10.03 12.77
N THR A 10 4.54 -10.39 12.16
CA THR A 10 4.56 -11.09 10.87
C THR A 10 5.15 -10.20 9.76
N LEU A 11 4.81 -8.92 9.74
CA LEU A 11 5.34 -7.97 8.76
C LEU A 11 6.84 -7.73 8.96
N ILE A 12 7.30 -7.64 10.21
CA ILE A 12 8.73 -7.55 10.55
C ILE A 12 9.49 -8.79 10.06
N ASP A 13 8.92 -9.98 10.24
CA ASP A 13 9.55 -11.22 9.78
C ASP A 13 9.61 -11.31 8.25
N ILE A 14 8.55 -10.89 7.55
CA ILE A 14 8.55 -10.77 6.08
C ILE A 14 9.66 -9.81 5.63
N GLN A 15 9.76 -8.64 6.24
CA GLN A 15 10.80 -7.64 5.93
C GLN A 15 12.21 -8.20 6.16
N ARG A 16 12.44 -8.90 7.27
CA ARG A 16 13.74 -9.53 7.57
C ARG A 16 14.10 -10.60 6.55
N ASN A 17 13.13 -11.43 6.14
CA ASN A 17 13.36 -12.49 5.17
C ASN A 17 13.67 -11.92 3.77
N PHE A 18 12.98 -10.85 3.38
CA PHE A 18 13.30 -10.08 2.17
C PHE A 18 14.76 -9.61 2.15
N SER A 19 15.18 -8.85 3.17
CA SER A 19 16.55 -8.34 3.29
C SER A 19 17.60 -9.46 3.23
N ARG A 20 17.38 -10.59 3.93
CA ARG A 20 18.29 -11.74 3.89
C ARG A 20 18.41 -12.34 2.49
N ILE A 21 17.30 -12.48 1.78
CA ILE A 21 17.29 -13.06 0.43
C ILE A 21 18.02 -12.13 -0.55
N VAL A 22 17.82 -10.81 -0.44
CA VAL A 22 18.56 -9.82 -1.23
C VAL A 22 20.05 -9.85 -0.93
N ASP A 23 20.45 -9.88 0.33
CA ASP A 23 21.85 -9.93 0.74
C ASP A 23 22.55 -11.18 0.21
N VAL A 24 21.90 -12.34 0.31
CA VAL A 24 22.43 -13.61 -0.22
C VAL A 24 22.51 -13.58 -1.75
N SER A 25 21.49 -13.01 -2.42
CA SER A 25 21.45 -12.83 -3.88
C SER A 25 22.58 -11.93 -4.38
N ASN A 26 22.82 -10.80 -3.69
CA ASN A 26 23.91 -9.88 -4.00
C ASN A 26 25.27 -10.53 -3.74
N SER A 27 25.46 -11.17 -2.58
CA SER A 27 26.70 -11.88 -2.24
C SER A 27 27.05 -12.97 -3.26
N LEU A 28 26.07 -13.76 -3.71
CA LEU A 28 26.28 -14.80 -4.73
C LEU A 28 26.74 -14.20 -6.07
N SER A 29 26.23 -13.01 -6.41
CA SER A 29 26.56 -12.30 -7.65
C SER A 29 27.98 -11.73 -7.58
N ASP A 30 28.31 -11.05 -6.48
CA ASP A 30 29.59 -10.36 -6.27
C ASP A 30 30.75 -11.35 -6.07
N ASN A 31 30.49 -12.48 -5.42
CA ASN A 31 31.52 -13.47 -5.06
C ASN A 31 31.39 -14.78 -5.84
N SER A 32 30.86 -14.72 -7.07
CA SER A 32 30.47 -15.91 -7.84
C SER A 32 31.56 -16.97 -8.02
N SER A 33 32.82 -16.58 -8.15
CA SER A 33 33.98 -17.49 -8.23
C SER A 33 34.22 -18.26 -6.93
N SER A 34 34.14 -17.60 -5.78
CA SER A 34 34.28 -18.21 -4.46
C SER A 34 33.16 -19.21 -4.19
N TYR A 35 31.92 -18.85 -4.53
CA TYR A 35 30.78 -19.76 -4.37
C TYR A 35 30.87 -20.97 -5.32
N ARG A 36 31.28 -20.80 -6.59
CA ARG A 36 31.48 -21.94 -7.50
C ARG A 36 32.47 -22.94 -6.93
N ARG A 37 33.62 -22.44 -6.45
CA ARG A 37 34.65 -23.29 -5.84
C ARG A 37 34.12 -24.04 -4.61
N PHE A 38 33.39 -23.36 -3.73
CA PHE A 38 32.76 -24.01 -2.57
C PHE A 38 31.80 -25.13 -2.99
N TYR A 39 30.93 -24.88 -3.97
CA TYR A 39 29.98 -25.87 -4.46
C TYR A 39 30.68 -27.08 -5.12
N GLU A 40 31.73 -26.83 -5.91
CA GLU A 40 32.59 -27.90 -6.47
C GLU A 40 33.26 -28.73 -5.37
N GLU A 41 33.81 -28.09 -4.32
CA GLU A 41 34.47 -28.76 -3.18
C GLU A 41 33.52 -29.70 -2.42
N ILE A 42 32.23 -29.36 -2.32
CA ILE A 42 31.21 -30.21 -1.67
C ILE A 42 30.46 -31.14 -2.65
N GLY A 43 30.88 -31.18 -3.93
CA GLY A 43 30.30 -32.06 -4.94
C GLY A 43 28.90 -31.67 -5.43
N LEU A 44 28.55 -30.38 -5.39
CA LEU A 44 27.26 -29.84 -5.85
C LEU A 44 27.43 -28.91 -7.05
N ASP A 45 26.41 -28.85 -7.92
CA ASP A 45 26.36 -27.86 -9.01
C ASP A 45 26.06 -26.46 -8.43
N PHE A 46 26.86 -25.46 -8.80
CA PHE A 46 26.64 -24.05 -8.44
C PHE A 46 25.23 -23.54 -8.79
N ASN A 47 24.58 -24.10 -9.83
CA ASN A 47 23.21 -23.78 -10.19
C ASN A 47 22.21 -24.09 -9.07
N ILE A 48 22.49 -25.06 -8.19
CA ILE A 48 21.67 -25.36 -7.02
C ILE A 48 21.56 -24.13 -6.10
N ALA A 49 22.64 -23.36 -5.94
CA ALA A 49 22.63 -22.12 -5.16
C ALA A 49 21.63 -21.11 -5.72
N LYS A 50 21.66 -20.90 -7.04
CA LYS A 50 20.75 -19.99 -7.74
C LYS A 50 19.30 -20.44 -7.63
N GLU A 51 19.05 -21.74 -7.78
CA GLU A 51 17.71 -22.31 -7.63
C GLU A 51 17.17 -22.17 -6.21
N SER A 52 18.00 -22.37 -5.19
CA SER A 52 17.62 -22.20 -3.79
C SER A 52 17.25 -20.76 -3.45
N ILE A 53 17.97 -19.77 -3.99
CA ILE A 53 17.61 -18.34 -3.82
C ILE A 53 16.26 -18.06 -4.47
N LYS A 54 16.05 -18.51 -5.71
CA LYS A 54 14.74 -18.35 -6.39
C LYS A 54 13.60 -18.99 -5.60
N LYS A 55 13.80 -20.20 -5.08
CA LYS A 55 12.81 -20.86 -4.19
C LYS A 55 12.48 -20.04 -2.95
N SER A 56 13.49 -19.37 -2.37
CA SER A 56 13.32 -18.50 -1.22
C SER A 56 12.52 -17.24 -1.58
N GLU A 57 12.76 -16.65 -2.75
CA GLU A 57 11.94 -15.55 -3.27
C GLU A 57 10.46 -15.95 -3.44
N TYR A 58 10.18 -17.17 -3.91
CA TYR A 58 8.79 -17.64 -3.99
C TYR A 58 8.13 -17.86 -2.62
N SER A 59 8.90 -18.32 -1.63
CA SER A 59 8.40 -18.41 -0.26
C SER A 59 7.92 -17.03 0.22
N LEU A 60 8.66 -15.96 -0.09
CA LEU A 60 8.24 -14.59 0.26
C LEU A 60 6.91 -14.19 -0.39
N LEU A 61 6.65 -14.59 -1.64
CA LEU A 61 5.35 -14.31 -2.26
C LEU A 61 4.21 -15.00 -1.53
N ILE A 62 4.43 -16.24 -1.11
CA ILE A 62 3.45 -16.99 -0.33
C ILE A 62 3.23 -16.29 1.01
N ASP A 63 4.30 -15.83 1.66
CA ASP A 63 4.21 -15.11 2.93
C ASP A 63 3.44 -13.78 2.78
N CYS A 64 3.73 -12.99 1.75
CA CYS A 64 3.01 -11.75 1.46
C CYS A 64 1.52 -11.98 1.18
N TYR A 65 1.20 -12.97 0.33
CA TYR A 65 -0.19 -13.34 0.05
C TYR A 65 -0.92 -13.79 1.32
N THR A 66 -0.26 -14.66 2.10
CA THR A 66 -0.81 -15.23 3.33
C THR A 66 -1.03 -14.15 4.38
N PHE A 67 -0.11 -13.19 4.48
CA PHE A 67 -0.25 -12.01 5.34
C PHE A 67 -1.53 -11.24 4.99
N SER A 68 -1.70 -10.84 3.72
CA SER A 68 -2.87 -10.05 3.31
C SER A 68 -4.19 -10.82 3.48
N GLU A 69 -4.21 -12.11 3.16
CA GLU A 69 -5.39 -12.96 3.36
C GLU A 69 -5.75 -13.04 4.86
N LYS A 70 -4.77 -13.33 5.72
CA LYS A 70 -4.96 -13.40 7.17
C LYS A 70 -5.39 -12.06 7.73
N LEU A 71 -4.80 -10.96 7.27
CA LEU A 71 -5.14 -9.61 7.72
C LEU A 71 -6.61 -9.30 7.46
N LEU A 72 -7.08 -9.49 6.22
CA LEU A 72 -8.48 -9.28 5.84
C LEU A 72 -9.41 -10.20 6.63
N LYS A 73 -9.07 -11.48 6.69
CA LYS A 73 -9.87 -12.50 7.40
C LYS A 73 -10.04 -12.17 8.88
N ASN A 74 -8.95 -11.80 9.57
CA ASN A 74 -9.00 -11.42 10.98
C ASN A 74 -9.80 -10.13 11.20
N THR A 75 -9.65 -9.15 10.30
CA THR A 75 -10.45 -7.92 10.34
C THR A 75 -11.95 -8.22 10.22
N ILE A 76 -12.35 -9.06 9.26
CA ILE A 76 -13.75 -9.49 9.09
C ILE A 76 -14.26 -10.19 10.35
N TYR A 77 -13.50 -11.15 10.88
CA TYR A 77 -13.91 -11.85 12.09
C TYR A 77 -14.08 -10.91 13.28
N HIS A 78 -13.15 -9.96 13.45
CA HIS A 78 -13.18 -9.01 14.56
C HIS A 78 -14.43 -8.14 14.49
N CYS A 79 -14.78 -7.62 13.30
CA CYS A 79 -16.00 -6.85 13.09
C CYS A 79 -17.27 -7.65 13.40
N LEU A 80 -17.26 -8.95 13.14
CA LEU A 80 -18.41 -9.82 13.34
C LEU A 80 -18.48 -10.43 14.75
N GLU A 81 -17.52 -10.09 15.62
CA GLU A 81 -17.37 -10.71 16.94
C GLU A 81 -17.43 -12.24 16.84
N PHE A 82 -16.74 -12.80 15.84
CA PHE A 82 -16.86 -14.22 15.49
C PHE A 82 -16.57 -15.13 16.70
N LYS A 83 -17.52 -16.01 17.03
CA LYS A 83 -17.56 -16.87 18.24
C LYS A 83 -17.64 -16.16 19.60
N ASN A 84 -17.71 -14.83 19.62
CA ASN A 84 -17.88 -14.02 20.82
C ASN A 84 -19.26 -13.35 20.87
N ASN A 85 -20.12 -13.56 19.87
CA ASN A 85 -21.46 -13.02 19.87
C ASN A 85 -22.31 -13.68 20.97
N SER A 86 -23.14 -12.91 21.65
CA SER A 86 -24.04 -13.41 22.70
C SER A 86 -25.13 -14.38 22.19
N ASN A 87 -25.36 -14.42 20.87
CA ASN A 87 -26.37 -15.27 20.24
C ASN A 87 -25.74 -16.47 19.52
N ASP A 88 -25.99 -17.68 20.05
CA ASP A 88 -25.48 -18.94 19.50
C ASP A 88 -25.98 -19.26 18.09
N TYR A 89 -27.19 -18.84 17.72
CA TYR A 89 -27.71 -19.04 16.35
C TYR A 89 -26.92 -18.19 15.35
N VAL A 90 -26.54 -16.97 15.73
CA VAL A 90 -25.69 -16.09 14.93
C VAL A 90 -24.29 -16.70 14.80
N ASN A 91 -23.71 -17.19 15.89
CA ASN A 91 -22.42 -17.89 15.86
C ASN A 91 -22.44 -19.12 14.94
N ASN A 92 -23.48 -19.94 15.02
CA ASN A 92 -23.65 -21.12 14.16
C ASN A 92 -23.82 -20.74 12.69
N PHE A 93 -24.58 -19.69 12.39
CA PHE A 93 -24.73 -19.18 11.03
C PHE A 93 -23.41 -18.66 10.47
N MET A 94 -22.70 -17.83 11.23
CA MET A 94 -21.38 -17.32 10.86
C MET A 94 -20.39 -18.45 10.65
N PHE A 95 -20.34 -19.46 11.52
CA PHE A 95 -19.45 -20.60 11.36
C PHE A 95 -19.70 -21.39 10.07
N ARG A 96 -20.97 -21.56 9.67
CA ARG A 96 -21.32 -22.21 8.41
C ARG A 96 -20.88 -21.40 7.18
N LYS A 97 -20.96 -20.07 7.26
CA LYS A 97 -20.64 -19.16 6.15
C LYS A 97 -19.16 -18.82 6.05
N LEU A 98 -18.51 -18.61 7.19
CA LEU A 98 -17.15 -18.10 7.33
C LEU A 98 -16.29 -19.07 8.13
N ASN A 99 -16.38 -20.36 7.82
CA ASN A 99 -15.61 -21.40 8.50
C ASN A 99 -14.10 -21.07 8.43
N PRO A 100 -13.39 -20.95 9.57
CA PRO A 100 -11.96 -20.60 9.60
C PRO A 100 -11.04 -21.49 8.77
N GLU A 101 -11.40 -22.74 8.53
CA GLU A 101 -10.57 -23.66 7.72
C GLU A 101 -10.82 -23.51 6.21
N LYS A 102 -11.98 -22.98 5.81
CA LYS A 102 -12.41 -22.92 4.40
C LYS A 102 -12.52 -21.51 3.84
N PHE A 103 -12.72 -20.52 4.70
CA PHE A 103 -12.85 -19.13 4.32
C PHE A 103 -11.48 -18.55 4.01
N SER A 104 -11.24 -18.23 2.74
CA SER A 104 -10.03 -17.61 2.19
C SER A 104 -10.49 -16.41 1.36
N PRO A 105 -10.56 -15.21 1.97
CA PRO A 105 -10.99 -14.01 1.26
C PRO A 105 -9.94 -13.60 0.22
N ASN A 106 -10.37 -12.99 -0.88
CA ASN A 106 -9.45 -12.58 -1.94
C ASN A 106 -8.68 -11.32 -1.54
N PRO A 107 -7.33 -11.39 -1.38
CA PRO A 107 -6.55 -10.26 -0.89
C PRO A 107 -6.19 -9.23 -1.99
N LYS A 108 -6.65 -9.38 -3.24
CA LYS A 108 -6.47 -8.35 -4.28
C LYS A 108 -7.03 -7.01 -3.79
N PHE A 109 -6.33 -5.92 -4.08
CA PHE A 109 -6.59 -4.61 -3.50
C PHE A 109 -8.05 -4.18 -3.59
N LYS A 110 -8.63 -4.27 -4.79
CA LYS A 110 -10.03 -3.91 -5.01
C LYS A 110 -11.02 -4.82 -4.27
N SER A 111 -10.80 -6.13 -4.30
CA SER A 111 -11.65 -7.09 -3.59
C SER A 111 -11.55 -6.92 -2.07
N PHE A 112 -10.36 -6.58 -1.56
CA PHE A 112 -10.14 -6.26 -0.16
C PHE A 112 -10.98 -5.04 0.27
N GLU A 113 -10.93 -3.96 -0.50
CA GLU A 113 -11.75 -2.76 -0.25
C GLU A 113 -13.25 -3.11 -0.29
N GLU A 114 -13.69 -3.90 -1.27
CA GLU A 114 -15.09 -4.30 -1.43
C GLU A 114 -15.60 -5.13 -0.23
N GLU A 115 -14.78 -6.06 0.29
CA GLU A 115 -15.11 -6.85 1.48
C GLU A 115 -15.25 -5.96 2.72
N LEU A 116 -14.31 -5.05 2.98
CA LEU A 116 -14.42 -4.11 4.10
C LEU A 116 -15.61 -3.16 3.94
N LYS A 117 -15.88 -2.71 2.72
CA LYS A 117 -17.02 -1.86 2.40
C LYS A 117 -18.35 -2.60 2.58
N SER A 118 -18.39 -3.91 2.43
CA SER A 118 -19.59 -4.72 2.74
C SER A 118 -19.96 -4.67 4.23
N LEU A 119 -18.95 -4.50 5.10
CA LEU A 119 -19.12 -4.34 6.54
C LEU A 119 -19.42 -2.89 6.93
N ASN A 120 -18.85 -1.91 6.21
CA ASN A 120 -19.16 -0.50 6.38
C ASN A 120 -19.21 0.22 5.02
N SER A 121 -20.42 0.55 4.55
CA SER A 121 -20.64 1.09 3.20
C SER A 121 -19.97 2.45 2.92
N ASN A 122 -19.61 3.20 3.98
CA ASN A 122 -18.91 4.47 3.88
C ASN A 122 -17.39 4.30 3.77
N PHE A 123 -16.87 3.09 4.02
CA PHE A 123 -15.44 2.83 3.94
C PHE A 123 -14.97 2.83 2.48
N LYS A 124 -13.79 3.44 2.30
CA LYS A 124 -12.97 3.40 1.10
C LYS A 124 -11.52 3.56 1.51
N PHE A 125 -10.62 2.93 0.80
CA PHE A 125 -9.20 3.16 0.95
C PHE A 125 -8.84 4.61 0.60
N VAL A 126 -7.83 5.13 1.29
CA VAL A 126 -7.24 6.45 1.02
C VAL A 126 -6.60 6.47 -0.36
N LEU A 127 -5.79 5.44 -0.67
CA LEU A 127 -5.17 5.23 -1.96
C LEU A 127 -6.10 4.46 -2.90
N ASN A 128 -5.87 4.61 -4.21
CA ASN A 128 -6.67 3.95 -5.23
C ASN A 128 -5.86 2.88 -5.97
N GLN A 129 -6.55 1.95 -6.63
CA GLN A 129 -5.94 0.82 -7.36
C GLN A 129 -4.95 1.20 -8.48
N ASN A 130 -4.96 2.45 -8.95
CA ASN A 130 -4.08 2.88 -10.03
C ASN A 130 -2.68 3.25 -9.54
N PHE A 131 -2.46 3.40 -8.23
CA PHE A 131 -1.15 3.66 -7.66
C PHE A 131 -0.15 2.57 -8.09
N SER A 132 0.99 2.96 -8.66
CA SER A 132 2.02 2.04 -9.16
C SER A 132 2.37 0.91 -8.19
N LYS A 133 2.62 1.21 -6.91
CA LYS A 133 2.94 0.17 -5.89
C LYS A 133 1.79 -0.82 -5.68
N ILE A 134 0.53 -0.36 -5.76
CA ILE A 134 -0.64 -1.23 -5.66
C ILE A 134 -0.73 -2.17 -6.88
N LYS A 135 -0.35 -1.70 -8.07
CA LYS A 135 -0.25 -2.57 -9.25
C LYS A 135 0.82 -3.65 -9.07
N SER A 136 1.98 -3.31 -8.50
CA SER A 136 3.04 -4.26 -8.13
C SER A 136 2.50 -5.32 -7.16
N TYR A 137 1.76 -4.90 -6.13
CA TYR A 137 1.08 -5.79 -5.19
C TYR A 137 0.07 -6.72 -5.86
N ASP A 138 -0.88 -6.21 -6.66
CA ASP A 138 -1.89 -7.04 -7.31
C ASP A 138 -1.27 -8.02 -8.32
N SER A 139 -0.18 -7.62 -8.98
CA SER A 139 0.63 -8.50 -9.83
C SER A 139 1.21 -9.66 -9.02
N MET A 140 1.76 -9.38 -7.83
CA MET A 140 2.26 -10.42 -6.91
C MET A 140 1.14 -11.40 -6.49
N ILE A 141 -0.03 -10.90 -6.14
CA ILE A 141 -1.19 -11.75 -5.80
C ILE A 141 -1.55 -12.66 -6.98
N GLN A 142 -1.56 -12.13 -8.21
CA GLN A 142 -1.81 -12.91 -9.42
C GLN A 142 -0.71 -13.96 -9.68
N SER A 143 0.55 -13.59 -9.49
CA SER A 143 1.69 -14.47 -9.64
C SER A 143 1.64 -15.66 -8.69
N ARG A 144 1.23 -15.47 -7.43
CA ARG A 144 0.99 -16.58 -6.48
C ARG A 144 -0.07 -17.56 -7.02
N HIS A 145 -1.16 -17.05 -7.59
CA HIS A 145 -2.19 -17.92 -8.19
C HIS A 145 -1.65 -18.70 -9.39
N GLN A 146 -0.87 -18.07 -10.26
CA GLN A 146 -0.24 -18.75 -11.40
C GLN A 146 0.73 -19.83 -10.96
N TYR A 147 1.53 -19.57 -9.92
CA TYR A 147 2.42 -20.57 -9.36
C TYR A 147 1.64 -21.78 -8.81
N ALA A 148 0.63 -21.53 -7.96
CA ALA A 148 -0.17 -22.58 -7.34
C ALA A 148 -0.92 -23.46 -8.36
N HIS A 149 -1.31 -22.92 -9.52
CA HIS A 149 -2.09 -23.64 -10.51
C HIS A 149 -1.27 -24.19 -11.69
N ALA A 150 -0.14 -23.58 -12.03
CA ALA A 150 0.58 -23.87 -13.26
C ALA A 150 2.10 -24.05 -13.08
N ASN A 151 2.64 -23.98 -11.85
CA ASN A 151 4.08 -23.96 -11.58
C ASN A 151 4.84 -22.88 -12.38
N ILE A 152 4.15 -21.80 -12.77
CA ILE A 152 4.73 -20.68 -13.51
C ILE A 152 5.42 -19.76 -12.50
N TYR A 153 6.70 -19.58 -12.70
CA TYR A 153 7.54 -18.76 -11.85
C TYR A 153 7.45 -17.28 -12.28
N PRO A 154 7.01 -16.37 -11.38
CA PRO A 154 7.00 -14.94 -11.68
C PRO A 154 8.41 -14.36 -11.82
N LEU A 155 8.50 -13.27 -12.57
CA LEU A 155 9.74 -12.51 -12.81
C LEU A 155 10.15 -11.72 -11.55
N ASP A 156 11.44 -11.74 -11.23
CA ASP A 156 12.20 -11.08 -10.15
C ASP A 156 11.40 -10.20 -9.18
N ILE A 157 10.97 -10.81 -8.08
CA ILE A 157 10.32 -10.15 -6.92
C ILE A 157 11.27 -9.15 -6.26
N LYS A 158 12.58 -9.40 -6.37
CA LYS A 158 13.65 -8.53 -5.88
C LYS A 158 13.49 -7.06 -6.30
N ASN A 159 12.97 -6.81 -7.51
CA ASN A 159 12.79 -5.45 -8.01
C ASN A 159 11.52 -4.74 -7.50
N SER A 160 10.64 -5.46 -6.80
CA SER A 160 9.37 -4.94 -6.26
C SER A 160 9.30 -5.01 -4.73
N GLU A 161 10.39 -5.37 -4.04
CA GLU A 161 10.42 -5.57 -2.57
C GLU A 161 9.85 -4.36 -1.82
N GLU A 162 10.41 -3.17 -2.06
CA GLU A 162 10.02 -1.96 -1.33
C GLU A 162 8.55 -1.64 -1.57
N ASP A 163 8.09 -1.74 -2.83
CA ASP A 163 6.69 -1.53 -3.20
C ASP A 163 5.75 -2.48 -2.45
N LEU A 164 6.11 -3.76 -2.36
CA LEU A 164 5.30 -4.77 -1.69
C LEU A 164 5.21 -4.51 -0.18
N LEU A 165 6.35 -4.33 0.49
CA LEU A 165 6.39 -4.08 1.94
C LEU A 165 5.59 -2.82 2.31
N GLU A 166 5.68 -1.78 1.51
CA GLU A 166 4.92 -0.55 1.71
C GLU A 166 3.41 -0.75 1.57
N VAL A 167 2.96 -1.54 0.59
CA VAL A 167 1.53 -1.85 0.44
C VAL A 167 1.04 -2.74 1.58
N LEU A 168 1.84 -3.71 2.04
CA LEU A 168 1.46 -4.55 3.19
C LEU A 168 1.29 -3.72 4.47
N ALA A 169 2.24 -2.82 4.75
CA ALA A 169 2.15 -1.88 5.88
C ALA A 169 0.93 -0.96 5.77
N TYR A 170 0.62 -0.51 4.55
CA TYR A 170 -0.57 0.30 4.28
C TYR A 170 -1.87 -0.45 4.54
N LEU A 171 -1.99 -1.71 4.06
CA LEU A 171 -3.17 -2.53 4.31
C LEU A 171 -3.37 -2.80 5.80
N ASP A 172 -2.30 -3.05 6.55
CA ASP A 172 -2.35 -3.22 8.00
C ASP A 172 -2.88 -1.96 8.71
N TRP A 173 -2.35 -0.79 8.32
CA TRP A 173 -2.84 0.49 8.81
C TRP A 173 -4.31 0.74 8.47
N GLU A 174 -4.74 0.45 7.24
CA GLU A 174 -6.15 0.56 6.81
C GLU A 174 -7.06 -0.32 7.68
N CYS A 175 -6.67 -1.57 7.95
CA CYS A 175 -7.43 -2.48 8.80
C CYS A 175 -7.49 -1.99 10.26
N ASN A 176 -6.37 -1.52 10.80
CA ASN A 176 -6.32 -0.95 12.15
C ASN A 176 -7.22 0.29 12.27
N MET A 177 -7.19 1.18 11.27
CA MET A 177 -8.07 2.34 11.20
C MET A 177 -9.54 1.94 11.04
N PHE A 178 -9.83 0.90 10.26
CA PHE A 178 -11.17 0.35 10.11
C PHE A 178 -11.73 -0.14 11.46
N LEU A 179 -10.95 -0.90 12.21
CA LEU A 179 -11.37 -1.51 13.48
C LEU A 179 -11.49 -0.47 14.60
N ASN A 180 -10.50 0.42 14.72
CA ASN A 180 -10.33 1.22 15.92
C ASN A 180 -10.70 2.70 15.72
N ASN A 181 -10.68 3.23 14.50
CA ASN A 181 -10.75 4.67 14.24
C ASN A 181 -11.53 5.04 12.97
N ILE A 182 -12.57 4.29 12.62
CA ILE A 182 -13.26 4.40 11.32
C ILE A 182 -13.75 5.82 10.98
N GLN A 183 -14.26 6.57 11.96
CA GLN A 183 -14.75 7.92 11.70
C GLN A 183 -13.62 8.92 11.40
N LYS A 184 -12.47 8.73 12.06
CA LYS A 184 -11.24 9.49 11.77
C LYS A 184 -10.74 9.15 10.37
N HIS A 185 -10.74 7.86 10.03
CA HIS A 185 -10.38 7.35 8.72
C HIS A 185 -11.21 7.99 7.60
N ILE A 186 -12.54 7.94 7.71
CA ILE A 186 -13.45 8.55 6.72
C ILE A 186 -13.17 10.05 6.57
N THR A 187 -12.87 10.76 7.66
CA THR A 187 -12.57 12.20 7.58
C THR A 187 -11.24 12.46 6.86
N LEU A 188 -10.22 11.63 7.12
CA LEU A 188 -8.91 11.69 6.48
C LEU A 188 -9.05 11.41 4.97
N GLU A 189 -9.70 10.30 4.60
CA GLU A 189 -9.91 9.88 3.22
C GLU A 189 -10.64 10.96 2.40
N ASN A 190 -11.69 11.55 2.97
CA ASN A 190 -12.45 12.60 2.29
C ASN A 190 -11.57 13.83 2.04
N LEU A 191 -10.81 14.27 3.05
CA LEU A 191 -9.94 15.43 2.92
C LEU A 191 -8.81 15.17 1.90
N PHE A 192 -8.22 13.98 1.94
CA PHE A 192 -7.21 13.54 0.99
C PHE A 192 -7.76 13.59 -0.45
N LYS A 193 -8.92 12.98 -0.70
CA LYS A 193 -9.57 12.99 -2.03
C LYS A 193 -9.97 14.39 -2.47
N CYS A 194 -10.40 15.26 -1.56
CA CYS A 194 -10.65 16.66 -1.88
C CYS A 194 -9.38 17.37 -2.36
N ILE A 195 -8.24 17.19 -1.69
CA ILE A 195 -6.97 17.80 -2.10
C ILE A 195 -6.54 17.25 -3.45
N VAL A 196 -6.57 15.93 -3.65
CA VAL A 196 -6.23 15.31 -4.94
C VAL A 196 -7.12 15.84 -6.06
N LYS A 197 -8.44 15.84 -5.88
CA LYS A 197 -9.41 16.35 -6.87
C LYS A 197 -9.22 17.83 -7.17
N ASP A 198 -8.90 18.64 -6.15
CA ASP A 198 -8.60 20.05 -6.35
C ASP A 198 -7.29 20.23 -7.12
N SER A 199 -6.27 19.40 -6.87
CA SER A 199 -5.00 19.44 -7.63
C SER A 199 -5.21 19.20 -9.13
N GLU A 200 -6.16 18.35 -9.54
CA GLU A 200 -6.48 18.10 -10.94
C GLU A 200 -6.92 19.36 -11.70
N LYS A 201 -7.50 20.32 -10.99
CA LYS A 201 -7.96 21.58 -11.55
C LYS A 201 -6.80 22.51 -11.90
N LEU A 202 -5.59 22.23 -11.42
CA LEU A 202 -4.35 22.99 -11.69
C LEU A 202 -3.70 22.61 -13.03
N LYS A 203 -4.16 21.55 -13.71
CA LYS A 203 -3.59 20.99 -14.97
C LYS A 203 -3.26 22.00 -16.07
N LYS A 204 -3.98 23.13 -16.11
CA LYS A 204 -3.89 24.12 -17.20
C LYS A 204 -3.23 25.44 -16.80
N ILE A 205 -2.73 25.56 -15.56
CA ILE A 205 -2.10 26.79 -15.07
C ILE A 205 -0.59 26.70 -15.30
N ASN A 206 -0.14 26.64 -16.56
CA ASN A 206 1.29 26.63 -16.87
C ASN A 206 1.71 27.98 -17.44
N ASN A 207 1.97 28.94 -16.56
CA ASN A 207 2.46 30.26 -16.93
C ASN A 207 3.48 30.78 -15.90
N SER A 208 4.34 31.69 -16.35
CA SER A 208 5.35 32.36 -15.51
C SER A 208 4.77 33.51 -14.68
N LYS A 209 3.46 33.75 -14.73
CA LYS A 209 2.83 34.82 -13.94
C LYS A 209 2.76 34.39 -12.50
N LYS A 210 3.12 35.30 -11.59
CA LYS A 210 2.86 35.14 -10.15
C LYS A 210 1.39 34.77 -9.91
N ILE A 211 1.12 33.89 -8.94
CA ILE A 211 -0.24 33.41 -8.64
C ILE A 211 -1.22 34.57 -8.41
N LYS A 212 -0.79 35.62 -7.70
CA LYS A 212 -1.60 36.82 -7.46
C LYS A 212 -1.99 37.62 -8.72
N ASN A 213 -1.27 37.40 -9.83
CA ASN A 213 -1.46 38.08 -11.12
C ASN A 213 -2.19 37.19 -12.13
N LEU A 214 -2.55 35.96 -11.77
CA LEU A 214 -3.41 35.11 -12.61
C LEU A 214 -4.76 35.81 -12.79
N SER A 215 -5.27 35.85 -14.02
CA SER A 215 -6.61 36.37 -14.30
C SER A 215 -7.68 35.50 -13.63
N SER A 216 -8.88 36.06 -13.45
CA SER A 216 -10.03 35.27 -12.96
C SER A 216 -10.28 34.04 -13.81
N LYS A 217 -10.07 34.11 -15.13
CA LYS A 217 -10.19 32.96 -16.07
C LYS A 217 -9.10 31.90 -15.85
N GLU A 218 -7.87 32.30 -15.50
CA GLU A 218 -6.77 31.40 -15.15
C GLU A 218 -6.95 30.78 -13.76
N ARG A 219 -7.62 31.49 -12.83
CA ARG A 219 -8.01 30.97 -11.50
C ARG A 219 -9.35 30.23 -11.48
N TYR A 220 -10.14 30.32 -12.55
CA TYR A 220 -11.58 30.05 -12.55
C TYR A 220 -11.98 28.62 -12.16
N ASN A 221 -11.03 27.70 -12.12
CA ASN A 221 -11.29 26.31 -11.76
C ASN A 221 -11.00 25.98 -10.30
N ILE A 222 -10.26 26.81 -9.54
CA ILE A 222 -9.90 26.48 -8.16
C ILE A 222 -9.66 27.72 -7.30
N ASP A 223 -10.26 27.71 -6.11
CA ASP A 223 -9.87 28.60 -5.03
C ASP A 223 -8.54 28.10 -4.42
N ILE A 224 -7.44 28.72 -4.84
CA ILE A 224 -6.07 28.36 -4.40
C ILE A 224 -5.91 28.60 -2.89
N PHE A 225 -6.62 29.57 -2.30
CA PHE A 225 -6.56 29.82 -0.87
C PHE A 225 -7.22 28.68 -0.09
N GLU A 226 -8.42 28.26 -0.49
CA GLU A 226 -9.09 27.12 0.13
C GLU A 226 -8.35 25.80 -0.13
N PHE A 227 -7.74 25.62 -1.30
CA PHE A 227 -6.88 24.47 -1.59
C PHE A 227 -5.69 24.40 -0.63
N ARG A 228 -4.96 25.51 -0.47
CA ARG A 228 -3.85 25.63 0.50
C ARG A 228 -4.30 25.36 1.93
N LYS A 229 -5.46 25.90 2.33
CA LYS A 229 -6.04 25.70 3.65
C LYS A 229 -6.40 24.24 3.92
N LYS A 230 -6.94 23.52 2.93
CA LYS A 230 -7.20 22.07 3.04
C LYS A 230 -5.92 21.28 3.27
N ALA A 231 -4.86 21.54 2.50
CA ALA A 231 -3.55 20.91 2.71
C ALA A 231 -2.99 21.20 4.11
N LYS A 232 -3.07 22.45 4.58
CA LYS A 232 -2.66 22.83 5.94
C LYS A 232 -3.46 22.09 7.02
N ILE A 233 -4.78 21.96 6.85
CA ILE A 233 -5.62 21.19 7.79
C ILE A 233 -5.22 19.72 7.79
N PHE A 234 -4.97 19.15 6.61
CA PHE A 234 -4.53 17.77 6.47
C PHE A 234 -3.19 17.55 7.17
N ASN A 235 -2.18 18.36 6.86
CA ASN A 235 -0.85 18.24 7.45
C ASN A 235 -0.90 18.38 8.97
N LYS A 236 -1.65 19.36 9.49
CA LYS A 236 -1.80 19.57 10.93
C LYS A 236 -2.46 18.38 11.64
N LYS A 237 -3.43 17.71 11.02
CA LYS A 237 -4.24 16.66 11.67
C LYS A 237 -3.69 15.25 11.46
N TYR A 238 -3.12 14.97 10.29
CA TYR A 238 -2.90 13.59 9.83
C TYR A 238 -1.46 13.29 9.42
N LYS A 239 -0.61 14.30 9.15
CA LYS A 239 0.78 14.06 8.71
C LYS A 239 1.53 13.11 9.64
N GLN A 240 1.49 13.36 10.96
CA GLN A 240 2.20 12.52 11.93
C GLN A 240 1.72 11.06 11.90
N GLU A 241 0.42 10.85 11.73
CA GLU A 241 -0.18 9.51 11.71
C GLU A 241 0.24 8.70 10.49
N ILE A 242 0.28 9.33 9.31
CA ILE A 242 0.62 8.63 8.06
C ILE A 242 2.11 8.74 7.69
N SER A 243 2.90 9.57 8.39
CA SER A 243 4.35 9.71 8.13
C SER A 243 5.17 8.46 8.47
N GLY A 244 4.61 7.52 9.23
CA GLY A 244 5.22 6.20 9.44
C GLY A 244 5.05 5.24 8.26
N LEU A 245 4.22 5.60 7.28
CA LEU A 245 3.89 4.79 6.12
C LEU A 245 4.58 5.37 4.88
N LYS A 246 5.71 4.78 4.49
CA LYS A 246 6.54 5.23 3.35
C LYS A 246 5.76 5.42 2.05
N ILE A 247 4.68 4.68 1.87
CA ILE A 247 3.78 4.80 0.70
C ILE A 247 3.24 6.22 0.50
N PHE A 248 3.15 7.01 1.58
CA PHE A 248 2.65 8.38 1.55
C PHE A 248 3.77 9.45 1.47
N ASP A 249 5.05 9.10 1.58
CA ASP A 249 6.15 10.07 1.70
C ASP A 249 6.14 11.08 0.56
N SER A 250 6.07 10.60 -0.69
CA SER A 250 6.09 11.44 -1.88
C SER A 250 4.90 12.40 -1.94
N ILE A 251 3.71 11.96 -1.54
CA ILE A 251 2.52 12.81 -1.58
C ILE A 251 2.46 13.80 -0.41
N LEU A 252 3.01 13.43 0.75
CA LEU A 252 3.15 14.32 1.90
C LEU A 252 4.08 15.50 1.58
N ILE A 253 5.18 15.26 0.85
CA ILE A 253 6.07 16.32 0.37
C ILE A 253 5.30 17.33 -0.49
N GLU A 254 4.44 16.85 -1.39
CA GLU A 254 3.63 17.74 -2.25
C GLU A 254 2.55 18.48 -1.44
N PHE A 255 1.96 17.86 -0.43
CA PHE A 255 1.01 18.54 0.45
C PHE A 255 1.66 19.65 1.29
N GLU A 256 2.91 19.45 1.73
CA GLU A 256 3.72 20.50 2.36
C GLU A 256 4.04 21.64 1.40
N ARG A 257 4.43 21.31 0.15
CA ARG A 257 4.65 22.32 -0.89
C ARG A 257 3.41 23.17 -1.11
N ILE A 258 2.23 22.56 -1.15
CA ILE A 258 0.94 23.26 -1.25
C ILE A 258 0.75 24.20 -0.06
N GLU A 259 1.00 23.74 1.17
CA GLU A 259 0.88 24.56 2.38
C GLU A 259 1.81 25.78 2.36
N LEU A 260 3.00 25.65 1.78
CA LEU A 260 4.03 26.69 1.74
C LEU A 260 3.90 27.67 0.55
N LEU A 261 2.92 27.48 -0.34
CA LEU A 261 2.71 28.37 -1.49
C LEU A 261 2.56 29.84 -1.06
N ASN A 262 3.42 30.69 -1.61
CA ASN A 262 3.39 32.14 -1.45
C ASN A 262 2.95 32.81 -2.74
N PHE A 263 1.75 33.40 -2.74
CA PHE A 263 1.13 33.96 -3.95
C PHE A 263 1.85 35.18 -4.54
N ASN A 264 2.76 35.79 -3.77
CA ASN A 264 3.60 36.90 -4.23
C ASN A 264 4.90 36.45 -4.92
N ILE A 265 5.29 35.19 -4.72
CA ILE A 265 6.56 34.63 -5.18
C ILE A 265 6.28 33.54 -6.21
N ASN A 266 5.49 32.54 -5.83
CA ASN A 266 5.18 31.42 -6.70
C ASN A 266 4.33 31.82 -7.90
N THR A 267 4.54 31.12 -8.99
CA THR A 267 3.89 31.33 -10.28
C THR A 267 2.96 30.18 -10.64
N GLY A 268 2.27 30.30 -11.78
CA GLY A 268 1.47 29.21 -12.30
C GLY A 268 2.27 27.92 -12.51
N SER A 269 3.52 28.01 -13.00
CA SER A 269 4.33 26.83 -13.29
C SER A 269 4.56 25.95 -12.06
N GLU A 270 4.79 26.52 -10.87
CA GLU A 270 4.92 25.70 -9.65
C GLU A 270 3.62 24.99 -9.28
N LEU A 271 2.45 25.60 -9.51
CA LEU A 271 1.16 24.95 -9.28
C LEU A 271 0.94 23.76 -10.25
N SER A 272 1.32 23.95 -11.51
CA SER A 272 1.29 22.88 -12.51
C SER A 272 2.25 21.74 -12.16
N GLU A 273 3.41 22.06 -11.59
CA GLU A 273 4.39 21.06 -11.16
C GLU A 273 3.88 20.22 -9.98
N VAL A 274 3.31 20.87 -8.95
CA VAL A 274 2.67 20.18 -7.81
C VAL A 274 1.62 19.20 -8.30
N TYR A 275 0.74 19.63 -9.21
CA TYR A 275 -0.26 18.73 -9.81
C TYR A 275 0.38 17.53 -10.52
N ARG A 276 1.40 17.77 -11.35
CA ARG A 276 2.09 16.69 -12.06
C ARG A 276 2.71 15.69 -11.08
N LYS A 277 3.35 16.18 -10.02
CA LYS A 277 3.96 15.34 -8.97
C LYS A 277 2.93 14.52 -8.20
N ILE A 278 1.79 15.12 -7.82
CA ILE A 278 0.69 14.38 -7.18
C ILE A 278 0.15 13.30 -8.12
N LEU A 279 0.00 13.58 -9.41
CA LEU A 279 -0.41 12.56 -10.38
C LEU A 279 0.63 11.46 -10.56
N GLU A 280 1.91 11.79 -10.62
CA GLU A 280 3.00 10.80 -10.69
C GLU A 280 2.99 9.88 -9.47
N CYS A 281 2.67 10.42 -8.29
CA CYS A 281 2.49 9.60 -7.10
C CYS A 281 1.29 8.65 -7.27
N LEU A 282 0.18 9.12 -7.83
CA LEU A 282 -1.09 8.38 -7.87
C LEU A 282 -1.32 7.49 -9.11
N ALA A 283 -0.37 7.46 -10.05
CA ALA A 283 -0.42 6.71 -11.32
C ALA A 283 0.44 5.43 -11.29
#